data_AF-A0A0K2RIW0-F1
#
_entry.id   AF-A0A0K2RIW0-F1
#
_cell.length_a   1.000
_cell.length_b   1.000
_cell.length_c   1.000
_cell.angle_alpha   90.00
_cell.angle_beta   90.00
_cell.angle_gamma   90.00
#
_symmetry.space_group_name_H-M   'P 1'
#
loop_
_entity.id
_entity.type
_entity.pdbx_description
1 polymer ?
#
loop_
_entity_poly.entity_id
_entity_poly.type
_entity_poly.pdbx_seq_one_letter_code
_entity_poly.pdbx_strand_id
1 'polypeptide(L)' 'MPHPARLGRPAEYANLVAHIVENAMLNGETIRLDGAIRMAPK' A
#
# COMPACT_ATOMS: atom_id res chain seq x y z
N MET A 1 15.13 6.30 -6.35
CA MET A 1 14.63 6.53 -4.98
C MET A 1 13.19 6.03 -4.93
N PRO A 2 12.80 5.16 -3.98
CA PRO A 2 11.39 4.90 -3.73
C PRO A 2 10.67 6.24 -3.52
N HIS A 3 9.55 6.42 -4.21
CA HIS A 3 8.77 7.65 -4.20
C HIS A 3 7.34 7.28 -3.80
N PRO A 4 6.71 8.00 -2.86
CA PRO A 4 7.21 9.17 -2.15
C PRO A 4 8.26 8.84 -1.06
N ALA A 5 9.28 9.68 -0.91
CA ALA A 5 10.37 9.50 0.07
C ALA A 5 9.98 10.02 1.46
N ARG A 6 8.94 9.40 2.05
CA ARG A 6 8.44 9.70 3.40
C ARG A 6 7.72 8.49 3.97
N LEU A 7 7.38 8.54 5.26
CA LEU A 7 6.46 7.57 5.83
C LEU A 7 5.06 7.72 5.22
N GLY A 8 4.37 6.59 5.12
CA GLY A 8 2.96 6.54 4.73
C GLY A 8 2.10 7.25 5.77
N ARG A 9 1.05 7.92 5.31
CA ARG A 9 0.03 8.53 6.17
C ARG A 9 -1.11 7.54 6.37
N PRO A 10 -1.74 7.49 7.56
CA PRO A 10 -2.87 6.58 7.81
C PRO A 10 -4.01 6.72 6.79
N ALA A 11 -4.27 7.94 6.31
CA ALA A 11 -5.29 8.19 5.29
C ALA A 11 -5.01 7.47 3.95
N GLU A 12 -3.74 7.27 3.57
CA GLU A 12 -3.38 6.57 2.33
C GLU A 12 -3.71 5.08 2.40
N TYR A 13 -3.54 4.49 3.59
CA TYR A 13 -3.97 3.13 3.86
C TYR A 13 -5.50 3.02 3.86
N ALA A 14 -6.20 3.96 4.50
CA ALA A 14 -7.66 4.00 4.52
C ALA A 14 -8.27 4.08 3.10
N ASN A 15 -7.65 4.87 2.21
CA ASN A 15 -8.07 4.94 0.82
C ASN A 15 -7.96 3.58 0.11
N LEU A 16 -6.88 2.83 0.34
CA LEU A 16 -6.74 1.48 -0.22
C LEU A 16 -7.81 0.53 0.34
N VAL A 17 -8.12 0.61 1.65
CA VAL A 17 -9.18 -0.20 2.26
C VAL A 17 -10.54 0.10 1.59
N ALA A 18 -10.88 1.37 1.40
CA ALA A 18 -12.12 1.76 0.73
C ALA A 18 -12.19 1.15 -0.69
N HIS A 19 -11.11 1.25 -1.47
CA HIS A 19 -11.04 0.65 -2.81
C HIS A 19 -11.18 -0.87 -2.82
N ILE A 20 -10.65 -1.57 -1.81
CA ILE A 20 -10.82 -3.03 -1.68
C ILE A 20 -12.28 -3.38 -1.43
N VAL A 21 -12.95 -2.67 -0.52
CA VAL A 21 -14.35 -2.93 -0.17
C VAL A 21 -15.29 -2.62 -1.35
N GLU A 22 -15.00 -1.60 -2.14
CA GLU A 22 -15.84 -1.17 -3.26
C GLU A 22 -15.68 -2.03 -4.53
N ASN A 23 -14.57 -2.76 -4.68
CA ASN A 23 -14.27 -3.53 -5.89
C ASN A 23 -14.39 -5.05 -5.65
N ALA A 24 -15.53 -5.62 -6.04
CA ALA A 24 -15.82 -7.05 -5.88
C ALA A 24 -14.85 -8.00 -6.61
N MET A 25 -14.05 -7.51 -7.55
CA MET A 25 -13.04 -8.32 -8.25
C MET A 25 -11.72 -8.44 -7.47
N LEU A 26 -11.47 -7.59 -6.47
CA LEU A 26 -10.30 -7.72 -5.60
C LEU A 26 -10.56 -8.82 -4.57
N ASN A 27 -9.98 -9.99 -4.81
CA ASN A 27 -10.16 -11.16 -3.95
C ASN A 27 -8.90 -12.05 -3.98
N GLY A 28 -8.55 -12.62 -2.82
CA GLY A 28 -7.44 -13.59 -2.71
C GLY A 28 -6.04 -13.04 -3.01
N GLU A 29 -5.84 -11.72 -2.95
CA GLU A 29 -4.58 -11.05 -3.33
C GLU A 29 -3.91 -10.33 -2.15
N THR A 30 -2.61 -10.10 -2.24
CA THR A 30 -1.82 -9.31 -1.28
C THR A 30 -1.24 -8.06 -1.95
N ILE A 31 -1.70 -6.89 -1.53
CA ILE A 31 -1.25 -5.60 -2.10
C ILE A 31 -0.24 -4.95 -1.16
N ARG A 32 0.95 -4.65 -1.69
CA ARG A 32 1.97 -3.86 -0.98
C ARG A 32 1.71 -2.37 -1.18
N LEU A 33 1.57 -1.62 -0.08
CA LEU A 33 1.49 -0.16 -0.06
C LEU A 33 2.70 0.41 0.68
N ASP A 34 3.85 0.48 0.02
CA ASP A 34 5.13 0.71 0.69
C ASP A 34 6.11 1.62 -0.06
N GLY A 35 5.61 2.39 -1.05
CA GLY A 35 6.45 3.28 -1.85
C GLY A 35 7.54 2.55 -2.66
N ALA A 36 7.34 1.27 -2.96
CA ALA A 36 8.29 0.38 -3.64
C ALA A 36 9.57 0.08 -2.85
N ILE A 37 9.59 0.29 -1.54
CA ILE A 37 10.75 -0.03 -0.71
C ILE A 37 11.05 -1.54 -0.73
N ARG A 38 12.33 -1.90 -0.64
CA ARG A 38 12.81 -3.26 -0.34
C ARG A 38 13.73 -3.13 0.88
N MET A 39 13.38 -3.79 1.97
CA MET A 39 14.17 -3.71 3.21
C MET A 39 15.47 -4.50 3.04
N ALA A 40 16.60 -3.83 3.22
CA ALA A 40 17.90 -4.48 3.23
C ALA A 40 18.20 -5.08 4.62
N PRO A 41 18.96 -6.20 4.70
CA PRO A 41 19.48 -6.70 5.97
C PRO A 41 20.37 -5.66 6.66
N LYS A 42 20.45 -5.75 7.99
CA LYS A 42 21.34 -4.93 8.83
C LYS A 42 22.62 -5.69 9.16
#